data_AF-A0A7W0GTF1-F1
#
_entry.id   AF-A0A7W0GTF1-F1
#
_cell.length_a   1.000
_cell.length_b   1.000
_cell.length_c   1.000
_cell.angle_alpha   90.00
_cell.angle_beta   90.00
_cell.angle_gamma   90.00
#
_symmetry.space_group_name_H-M   'P 1'
#
loop_
_entity.id
_entity.type
_entity.pdbx_description
1 polymer ?
#
loop_
_entity_poly.entity_id
_entity_poly.type
_entity_poly.pdbx_seq_one_letter_code
_entity_poly.pdbx_strand_id
1 'polypeptide(L)'
;MVGFTKCLSREAGTFGIKVNAIAAGIFDTDLAAVLPERLLQMHAFWASAGRLGRPEELAEYAAFMVSDRNSFMNGEVVIIDGGAIT
;
A
#
# COMPACT_ATOMS: atom_id res chain seq x y z
N MET A 1 -4.35 -6.96 9.31
CA MET A 1 -4.25 -5.53 8.97
C MET A 1 -5.61 -4.83 9.01
N VAL A 2 -6.64 -5.28 8.27
CA VAL A 2 -7.97 -4.62 8.22
C VAL A 2 -8.60 -4.37 9.60
N GLY A 3 -8.73 -5.39 10.45
CA GLY A 3 -9.33 -5.22 11.79
C GLY A 3 -8.54 -4.25 12.67
N PHE A 4 -7.20 -4.38 12.66
CA PHE A 4 -6.30 -3.50 13.41
C PHE A 4 -6.46 -2.03 12.99
N THR A 5 -6.40 -1.74 11.68
CA THR A 5 -6.56 -0.39 11.14
C THR A 5 -7.91 0.21 11.50
N LYS A 6 -9.01 -0.56 11.38
CA LYS A 6 -10.37 -0.09 11.69
C LYS A 6 -10.63 0.13 13.18
N CYS A 7 -10.08 -0.72 14.04
CA CYS A 7 -10.20 -0.54 15.48
C CYS A 7 -9.40 0.69 15.93
N LEU A 8 -8.12 0.76 15.52
CA LEU A 8 -7.22 1.82 15.94
C LEU A 8 -7.65 3.18 15.39
N SER A 9 -8.24 3.26 14.18
CA SER A 9 -8.74 4.53 13.64
C SER A 9 -9.85 5.16 14.48
N ARG A 10 -10.68 4.35 15.16
CA ARG A 10 -11.74 4.83 16.05
C ARG A 10 -11.19 5.26 17.40
N GLU A 11 -10.21 4.53 17.93
CA GLU A 11 -9.57 4.84 19.22
C GLU A 11 -8.67 6.08 19.11
N ALA A 12 -7.74 6.08 18.15
CA ALA A 12 -6.80 7.16 17.92
C ALA A 12 -7.49 8.44 17.40
N GLY A 13 -8.65 8.32 16.75
CA GLY A 13 -9.44 9.44 16.26
C GLY A 13 -9.86 10.42 17.38
N THR A 14 -9.99 9.95 18.62
CA THR A 14 -10.26 10.81 19.79
C THR A 14 -9.13 11.79 20.11
N PHE A 15 -7.92 11.49 19.65
CA PHE A 15 -6.73 12.35 19.76
C PHE A 15 -6.47 13.16 18.48
N GLY A 16 -7.39 13.16 17.51
CA GLY A 16 -7.19 13.83 16.22
C GLY A 16 -6.21 13.11 15.28
N ILE A 17 -5.91 11.83 15.54
CA ILE A 17 -4.98 11.03 14.72
C ILE A 17 -5.77 10.19 13.72
N LYS A 18 -5.41 10.28 12.43
CA LYS A 18 -5.93 9.40 11.37
C LYS A 18 -5.05 8.15 11.27
N VAL A 19 -5.69 7.01 11.02
CA VAL A 19 -5.03 5.71 10.89
C VAL A 19 -5.54 5.05 9.62
N ASN A 20 -4.64 4.78 8.70
CA ASN A 20 -4.90 4.07 7.44
C ASN A 20 -3.73 3.11 7.19
N ALA A 21 -3.90 2.12 6.31
CA ALA A 21 -2.84 1.19 5.93
C ALA A 21 -2.73 1.06 4.42
N ILE A 22 -1.52 0.76 3.95
CA ILE A 22 -1.25 0.42 2.56
C ILE A 22 -0.94 -1.08 2.47
N ALA A 23 -1.70 -1.79 1.66
CA ALA A 23 -1.44 -3.17 1.27
C ALA A 23 -0.70 -3.16 -0.07
N ALA A 24 0.62 -3.09 -0.01
CA ALA A 24 1.48 -3.02 -1.18
C ALA A 24 1.69 -4.40 -1.82
N GLY A 25 1.71 -4.44 -3.16
CA GLY A 25 2.22 -5.57 -3.93
C GLY A 25 3.76 -5.62 -3.93
N ILE A 26 4.35 -6.20 -4.98
CA ILE A 26 5.81 -6.22 -5.13
C ILE A 26 6.28 -4.95 -5.86
N PHE A 27 7.22 -4.26 -5.21
CA PHE A 27 7.88 -3.06 -5.72
C PHE A 27 9.37 -3.30 -5.93
N ASP A 28 9.95 -2.64 -6.93
CA ASP A 28 11.37 -2.69 -7.27
C ASP A 28 12.21 -2.09 -6.14
N THR A 29 12.70 -2.96 -5.25
CA THR A 29 13.41 -2.62 -4.02
C THR A 29 14.49 -3.66 -3.78
N ASP A 30 15.45 -3.36 -2.89
CA ASP A 30 16.48 -4.34 -2.49
C ASP A 30 15.86 -5.65 -1.95
N LEU A 31 14.68 -5.56 -1.31
CA LEU A 31 13.94 -6.74 -0.87
C LEU A 31 13.41 -7.57 -2.04
N ALA A 32 12.94 -6.94 -3.13
CA ALA A 32 12.51 -7.66 -4.32
C ALA A 32 13.69 -8.33 -5.03
N ALA A 33 14.89 -7.73 -5.00
CA ALA A 33 16.08 -8.26 -5.63
C ALA A 33 16.56 -9.61 -5.04
N VAL A 34 16.17 -9.94 -3.81
CA VAL A 34 16.48 -11.23 -3.18
C VAL A 34 15.39 -12.30 -3.39
N LEU A 35 14.27 -11.94 -4.03
CA LEU A 35 13.21 -12.90 -4.33
C LEU A 35 13.59 -13.78 -5.52
N PRO A 36 13.10 -15.02 -5.59
CA PRO A 36 13.29 -15.86 -6.77
C PRO A 36 12.71 -15.19 -8.02
N GLU A 37 13.47 -15.18 -9.12
CA GLU A 37 13.06 -14.58 -10.40
C GLU A 37 11.68 -15.05 -10.85
N ARG A 38 11.37 -16.34 -10.65
CA ARG A 38 10.05 -16.90 -10.96
C ARG A 38 8.91 -16.16 -10.24
N LEU A 39 9.11 -15.74 -8.99
CA LEU A 39 8.09 -15.02 -8.21
C LEU A 39 7.88 -13.61 -8.77
N LEU A 40 8.97 -12.92 -9.15
CA LEU A 40 8.92 -11.59 -9.75
C LEU A 40 8.17 -11.62 -11.09
N GLN A 41 8.49 -12.60 -11.95
CA GLN A 41 7.82 -12.81 -13.24
C GLN A 41 6.35 -13.16 -13.06
N MET A 42 6.03 -14.02 -12.08
CA MET A 42 4.64 -14.39 -11.81
C MET A 42 3.84 -13.19 -11.31
N HIS A 43 4.40 -12.36 -10.42
CA HIS A 43 3.75 -11.12 -9.98
C HIS A 43 3.55 -10.15 -11.15
N ALA A 44 4.56 -9.91 -11.97
CA ALA A 44 4.46 -9.04 -13.14
C ALA A 44 3.41 -9.53 -14.15
N PHE A 45 3.25 -10.85 -14.29
CA PHE A 45 2.22 -11.46 -15.14
C PHE A 45 0.80 -11.22 -14.61
N TRP A 46 0.60 -11.31 -13.29
CA TRP A 46 -0.71 -11.07 -12.68
C TRP A 46 -1.05 -9.59 -12.58
N ALA A 47 -0.06 -8.73 -12.33
CA ALA A 47 -0.25 -7.30 -12.34
C ALA A 47 -0.75 -6.85 -13.73
N SER A 48 -1.90 -6.18 -13.76
CA SER A 48 -2.42 -5.52 -14.98
C SER A 48 -1.42 -4.51 -15.55
N ALA A 49 -0.54 -3.96 -14.71
CA ALA A 49 0.55 -3.10 -15.13
C ALA A 49 1.68 -3.81 -15.89
N GLY A 50 1.76 -5.16 -15.84
CA GLY A 50 2.77 -5.96 -16.53
C GLY A 50 4.18 -5.84 -15.94
N ARG A 51 4.32 -5.25 -14.74
CA ARG A 51 5.62 -4.92 -14.11
C ARG A 51 5.48 -4.84 -12.60
N LEU A 52 6.63 -4.79 -11.92
CA LEU A 52 6.71 -4.38 -10.52
C LEU A 52 6.34 -2.89 -10.37
N GLY A 53 5.84 -2.52 -9.18
CA GLY A 53 5.66 -1.12 -8.82
C GLY A 53 7.02 -0.43 -8.62
N ARG A 54 7.09 0.87 -8.87
CA ARG A 54 8.27 1.67 -8.51
C ARG A 54 8.09 2.28 -7.12
N PRO A 55 9.10 2.30 -6.23
CA PRO A 55 8.96 2.83 -4.88
C PRO A 55 8.38 4.24 -4.82
N GLU A 56 8.69 5.09 -5.80
CA GLU A 56 8.16 6.45 -5.90
C GLU A 56 6.64 6.47 -6.05
N GLU A 57 6.05 5.49 -6.73
CA GLU A 57 4.59 5.38 -6.91
C GLU A 57 3.89 5.11 -5.56
N LEU A 58 4.53 4.33 -4.69
CA LEU A 58 4.05 4.09 -3.32
C LEU A 58 4.29 5.31 -2.42
N ALA A 59 5.46 5.97 -2.56
CA ALA A 59 5.84 7.13 -1.78
C ALA A 59 4.91 8.33 -2.02
N GLU A 60 4.53 8.59 -3.28
CA GLU A 60 3.55 9.63 -3.63
C GLU A 60 2.20 9.41 -2.94
N TYR A 61 1.73 8.15 -2.89
CA TYR A 61 0.50 7.83 -2.19
C TYR A 61 0.63 7.99 -0.67
N ALA A 62 1.73 7.51 -0.08
CA ALA A 62 2.01 7.70 1.34
C ALA A 62 2.08 9.20 1.70
N ALA A 63 2.72 10.01 0.86
CA ALA A 63 2.78 11.47 1.02
C ALA A 63 1.39 12.11 0.99
N PHE A 64 0.50 11.68 0.08
CA PHE A 64 -0.89 12.10 0.09
C PHE A 64 -1.58 11.75 1.42
N MET A 65 -1.43 10.52 1.92
CA MET A 65 -2.11 10.04 3.12
C MET A 65 -1.77 10.84 4.38
N VAL A 66 -0.52 11.30 4.50
CA VAL A 66 -0.05 12.10 5.64
C VAL A 66 -0.25 13.61 5.47
N SER A 67 -0.56 14.07 4.25
CA SER A 67 -0.80 15.49 3.97
C SER A 67 -2.21 15.95 4.40
N ASP A 68 -2.40 17.27 4.43
CA ASP A 68 -3.71 17.90 4.66
C ASP A 68 -4.73 17.62 3.54
N ARG A 69 -4.25 17.19 2.36
CA ARG A 69 -5.13 16.82 1.24
C ARG A 69 -5.96 15.58 1.56
N ASN A 70 -5.47 14.71 2.43
CA ASN A 70 -6.26 13.63 2.99
C ASN A 70 -7.15 14.15 4.12
N SER A 71 -8.21 14.89 3.80
CA SER A 71 -9.04 15.55 4.83
C SER A 71 -10.10 14.65 5.45
N PHE A 72 -10.38 13.47 4.87
CA PHE A 72 -11.53 12.64 5.29
C PHE A 72 -11.28 11.13 5.36
N MET A 73 -10.21 10.60 4.75
CA MET A 73 -9.94 9.15 4.79
C MET A 73 -9.39 8.74 6.16
N ASN A 74 -10.09 7.84 6.84
CA ASN A 74 -9.68 7.27 8.11
C ASN A 74 -10.20 5.84 8.27
N GLY A 75 -9.35 4.91 8.70
CA GLY A 75 -9.67 3.50 8.89
C GLY A 75 -9.57 2.62 7.64
N GLU A 76 -9.02 3.14 6.55
CA GLU A 76 -8.96 2.42 5.28
C GLU A 76 -7.70 1.59 5.08
N VAL A 77 -7.84 0.52 4.31
CA VAL A 77 -6.73 -0.30 3.83
C VAL A 77 -6.73 -0.22 2.31
N VAL A 78 -5.73 0.46 1.75
CA VAL A 78 -5.65 0.69 0.30
C VAL A 78 -4.68 -0.28 -0.33
N ILE A 79 -5.15 -1.03 -1.33
CA ILE A 79 -4.33 -1.98 -2.09
C ILE A 79 -3.62 -1.21 -3.20
N ILE A 80 -2.29 -1.37 -3.29
CA ILE A 80 -1.45 -0.80 -4.35
C ILE A 80 -0.51 -1.88 -4.83
N ASP A 81 -0.96 -2.66 -5.82
CA ASP A 81 -0.25 -3.86 -6.30
C ASP A 81 -0.22 -3.95 -7.83
N GLY A 82 -0.65 -2.91 -8.54
CA GLY A 82 -0.75 -2.93 -10.00
C GLY A 82 -1.85 -3.84 -10.54
N GLY A 83 -2.81 -4.26 -9.70
CA GLY A 83 -3.92 -5.14 -10.04
C GLY A 83 -3.52 -6.60 -10.11
N ALA A 84 -2.65 -7.07 -9.20
CA ALA A 84 -2.10 -8.42 -9.18
C ALA A 84 -2.88 -9.41 -8.31
N ILE A 85 -3.48 -8.93 -7.20
CA ILE A 85 -4.19 -9.74 -6.20
C ILE A 85 -5.71 -9.52 -6.27
N THR A 86 -6.18 -8.52 -7.04
CA THR A 86 -7.62 -8.26 -7.24
C THR A 86 -8.25 -9.24 -8.21
#